data_AF-A0A1Y2WMQ3-F1
#
_entry.id   AF-A0A1Y2WMQ3-F1
#
_cell.length_a   1.000
_cell.length_b   1.000
_cell.length_c   1.000
_cell.angle_alpha   90.00
_cell.angle_beta   90.00
_cell.angle_gamma   90.00
#
_symmetry.space_group_name_H-M   'P 1'
#
loop_
_entity.id
_entity.type
_entity.pdbx_description
1 polymer ?
#
loop_
_entity_poly.entity_id
_entity_poly.type
_entity_poly.pdbx_seq_one_letter_code
_entity_poly.pdbx_strand_id
1 'polypeptide(L)'
;MVNKVLAAFVTMDILFVAMGAIMLGFSVIVQQTCFDTPTEGNEAARDLLYQRFPFTAGIVNAVFIFITFLTTLPALATNSRGWLKVAVWMVVVDAVFTMSIGVDLWILTLKMKDAFLQIWLSQSPQVQDLMQTAFSCCGFNNSTSPAFVTDATCPSPAAAALMRGCSAPLTSFGNTFVDNIFTAMFGMVGIDVVLIMSIACLLKDRKERERYRDIDEKSGARGTF
;
A
#
# COMPACT_ATOMS: atom_id res chain seq x y z
N MET A 1 -22.87 15.25 24.57
CA MET A 1 -21.97 16.25 23.96
C MET A 1 -20.76 15.54 23.38
N VAL A 2 -20.45 15.77 22.10
CA VAL A 2 -19.27 15.16 21.45
C VAL A 2 -18.00 15.77 22.05
N ASN A 3 -17.20 14.94 22.72
CA ASN A 3 -15.89 15.35 23.21
C ASN A 3 -14.94 15.52 22.01
N LYS A 4 -14.02 16.50 22.05
CA LYS A 4 -12.97 16.67 21.03
C LYS A 4 -12.15 15.38 20.83
N VAL A 5 -11.92 14.63 21.92
CA VAL A 5 -11.24 13.32 21.88
C VAL A 5 -12.04 12.29 21.09
N LEU A 6 -13.36 12.24 21.29
CA LEU A 6 -14.24 11.33 20.55
C LEU A 6 -14.31 11.71 19.06
N ALA A 7 -14.38 13.01 18.75
CA ALA A 7 -14.35 13.48 17.37
C ALA A 7 -13.04 13.09 16.66
N ALA A 8 -11.88 13.31 17.30
CA ALA A 8 -10.59 12.91 16.76
C ALA A 8 -10.51 11.40 16.49
N PHE A 9 -10.97 10.58 17.44
CA PHE A 9 -11.06 9.13 17.25
C PHE A 9 -11.92 8.76 16.04
N VAL A 10 -13.15 9.30 15.93
CA VAL A 10 -14.05 9.00 14.81
C VAL A 10 -13.45 9.43 13.46
N THR A 11 -12.81 10.61 13.40
CA THR A 11 -12.12 11.07 12.18
C THR A 11 -11.02 10.10 11.77
N MET A 12 -10.18 9.65 12.71
CA MET A 12 -9.12 8.70 12.42
C MET A 12 -9.64 7.32 12.04
N ASP A 13 -10.73 6.87 12.66
CA ASP A 13 -11.39 5.60 12.36
C ASP A 13 -11.99 5.58 10.94
N ILE A 14 -12.54 6.71 10.49
CA ILE A 14 -13.01 6.89 9.10
C ILE A 14 -11.82 6.86 8.12
N LEU A 15 -10.71 7.53 8.45
CA LEU A 15 -9.51 7.49 7.60
C LEU A 15 -8.93 6.08 7.50
N PHE A 16 -8.95 5.33 8.61
CA PHE A 16 -8.50 3.95 8.68
C PHE A 16 -9.33 3.00 7.80
N VAL A 17 -10.67 3.10 7.82
CA VAL A 17 -11.49 2.28 6.90
C VAL A 17 -11.35 2.74 5.45
N ALA A 18 -11.17 4.04 5.21
CA ALA A 18 -10.98 4.58 3.86
C ALA A 18 -9.67 4.06 3.22
N MET A 19 -8.57 4.00 3.96
CA MET A 19 -7.33 3.39 3.46
C MET A 19 -7.50 1.89 3.17
N GLY A 20 -8.25 1.16 3.99
CA GLY A 20 -8.59 -0.25 3.70
C GLY A 20 -9.38 -0.41 2.39
N ALA A 21 -10.34 0.48 2.14
CA ALA A 21 -11.10 0.50 0.89
C ALA A 21 -10.21 0.81 -0.33
N ILE A 22 -9.30 1.79 -0.21
CA ILE A 22 -8.34 2.13 -1.26
C ILE A 22 -7.40 0.95 -1.54
N MET A 23 -6.85 0.33 -0.49
CA MET A 23 -5.96 -0.82 -0.61
C MET A 23 -6.64 -2.02 -1.27
N LEU A 24 -7.89 -2.32 -0.88
CA LEU A 24 -8.69 -3.37 -1.49
C LEU A 24 -8.97 -3.08 -2.96
N GLY A 25 -9.47 -1.87 -3.25
CA GLY A 25 -9.81 -1.44 -4.61
C GLY A 25 -8.61 -1.53 -5.54
N PHE A 26 -7.46 -0.99 -5.12
CA PHE A 26 -6.21 -1.10 -5.86
C PHE A 26 -5.80 -2.56 -6.09
N SER A 27 -5.81 -3.39 -5.04
CA SER A 27 -5.35 -4.77 -5.15
C SER A 27 -6.24 -5.62 -6.06
N VAL A 28 -7.56 -5.45 -6.01
CA VAL A 28 -8.51 -6.21 -6.83
C VAL A 28 -8.48 -5.72 -8.28
N ILE A 29 -8.55 -4.41 -8.51
CA ILE A 29 -8.59 -3.86 -9.88
C ILE A 29 -7.32 -4.23 -10.62
N VAL A 30 -6.15 -3.99 -10.02
CA VAL A 30 -4.87 -4.24 -10.68
C VAL A 30 -4.62 -5.74 -10.88
N GLN A 31 -5.03 -6.60 -9.94
CA GLN A 31 -4.92 -8.05 -10.11
C GLN A 31 -5.73 -8.57 -11.31
N GLN A 32 -6.83 -7.89 -11.66
CA GLN A 32 -7.66 -8.25 -12.81
C GLN A 32 -7.09 -7.72 -14.13
N THR A 33 -6.50 -6.52 -14.13
CA THR A 33 -6.03 -5.87 -15.36
C THR A 33 -4.57 -6.13 -15.70
N CYS A 34 -3.74 -6.62 -14.77
CA CYS A 34 -2.29 -6.78 -15.01
C CYS A 34 -1.92 -7.89 -16.01
N PHE A 35 -2.90 -8.64 -16.51
CA PHE A 35 -2.74 -9.66 -17.55
C PHE A 35 -3.34 -9.23 -18.89
N ASP A 36 -3.89 -8.02 -18.99
CA ASP A 36 -4.40 -7.48 -20.24
C ASP A 36 -3.24 -7.31 -21.24
N THR A 37 -3.55 -7.49 -22.52
CA THR A 37 -2.54 -7.36 -23.57
C THR A 37 -2.13 -5.89 -23.69
N PRO A 38 -0.85 -5.54 -23.42
CA PRO A 38 -0.44 -4.14 -23.40
C PRO A 38 -0.47 -3.56 -24.81
N THR A 39 -0.96 -2.33 -24.92
CA THR A 39 -0.98 -1.59 -26.19
C THR A 39 0.21 -0.64 -26.32
N GLU A 40 0.76 -0.21 -25.19
CA GLU A 40 1.90 0.69 -25.10
C GLU A 40 3.06 0.08 -24.29
N GLY A 41 4.30 0.47 -24.57
CA GLY A 41 5.46 -0.07 -23.85
C GLY A 41 5.55 0.34 -22.37
N ASN A 42 5.01 1.50 -22.00
CA ASN A 42 4.92 1.92 -20.59
C ASN A 42 3.92 1.05 -19.81
N GLU A 43 2.79 0.74 -20.45
CA GLU A 43 1.77 -0.17 -19.93
C GLU A 43 2.33 -1.58 -19.78
N ALA A 44 3.03 -2.09 -20.80
CA ALA A 44 3.74 -3.37 -20.71
C ALA A 44 4.69 -3.44 -19.51
N ALA A 45 5.55 -2.43 -19.34
CA ALA A 45 6.50 -2.40 -18.22
C ALA A 45 5.80 -2.33 -16.85
N ARG A 46 4.71 -1.56 -16.76
CA ARG A 46 3.91 -1.42 -15.53
C ARG A 46 3.19 -2.72 -15.17
N ASP A 47 2.51 -3.34 -16.13
CA ASP A 47 1.66 -4.50 -15.88
C ASP A 47 2.51 -5.73 -15.52
N LEU A 48 3.68 -5.87 -16.15
CA LEU A 48 4.67 -6.88 -15.78
C LEU A 48 5.25 -6.68 -14.37
N LEU A 49 5.38 -5.42 -13.93
CA LEU A 49 5.81 -5.11 -12.59
C LEU A 49 4.71 -5.40 -11.56
N TYR A 50 3.46 -5.09 -11.89
CA TYR A 50 2.31 -5.45 -11.08
C TYR A 50 2.19 -6.95 -10.83
N GLN A 51 2.53 -7.80 -11.80
CA GLN A 51 2.52 -9.26 -11.61
C GLN A 51 3.47 -9.74 -10.49
N ARG A 52 4.41 -8.91 -10.04
CA ARG A 52 5.30 -9.21 -8.90
C ARG A 52 4.76 -8.73 -7.55
N PHE A 53 3.67 -7.97 -7.53
CA PHE A 53 3.14 -7.40 -6.29
C PHE A 53 2.39 -8.44 -5.47
N PRO A 54 2.46 -8.37 -4.13
CA PRO A 54 1.76 -9.29 -3.24
C PRO A 54 0.27 -8.92 -3.10
N PHE A 55 -0.50 -8.91 -4.19
CA PHE A 55 -1.92 -8.48 -4.17
C PHE A 55 -2.78 -9.29 -3.21
N THR A 56 -2.55 -10.61 -3.10
CA THR A 56 -3.28 -11.45 -2.13
C THR A 56 -3.04 -10.98 -0.70
N ALA A 57 -1.81 -10.59 -0.35
CA ALA A 57 -1.52 -10.04 0.97
C ALA A 57 -2.22 -8.70 1.19
N GLY A 58 -2.25 -7.83 0.17
CA GLY A 58 -2.99 -6.56 0.20
C GLY A 58 -4.50 -6.75 0.43
N ILE A 59 -5.12 -7.70 -0.28
CA ILE A 59 -6.55 -8.04 -0.12
C ILE A 59 -6.82 -8.56 1.29
N VAL A 60 -6.00 -9.49 1.79
CA VAL A 60 -6.15 -10.06 3.13
C VAL A 60 -6.02 -8.96 4.19
N ASN A 61 -5.01 -8.10 4.09
CA ASN A 61 -4.81 -7.00 5.02
C ASN A 61 -5.97 -6.00 5.00
N ALA A 62 -6.52 -5.68 3.83
CA ALA A 62 -7.70 -4.83 3.72
C ALA A 62 -8.93 -5.45 4.40
N VAL A 63 -9.14 -6.77 4.27
CA VAL A 63 -10.20 -7.48 5.00
C VAL A 63 -10.00 -7.37 6.52
N PHE A 64 -8.77 -7.51 7.01
CA PHE A 64 -8.47 -7.29 8.43
C PHE A 64 -8.82 -5.88 8.89
N ILE A 65 -8.45 -4.84 8.12
CA ILE A 65 -8.83 -3.44 8.40
C ILE A 65 -10.35 -3.28 8.55
N PHE A 66 -11.15 -3.89 7.65
CA PHE A 66 -12.61 -3.84 7.76
C PHE A 66 -13.14 -4.55 9.01
N ILE A 67 -12.58 -5.72 9.35
CA ILE A 67 -12.96 -6.45 10.58
C ILE A 67 -12.59 -5.61 11.81
N THR A 68 -11.39 -5.03 11.84
CA THR A 68 -10.92 -4.13 12.90
C THR A 68 -11.86 -2.94 13.06
N PHE A 69 -12.26 -2.29 11.96
CA PHE A 69 -13.27 -1.23 11.98
C PHE A 69 -14.62 -1.70 12.53
N LEU A 70 -15.09 -2.90 12.19
CA LEU A 70 -16.32 -3.43 12.78
C LEU A 70 -16.21 -3.61 14.30
N THR A 71 -15.01 -3.87 14.83
CA THR A 71 -14.79 -3.94 16.30
C THR A 71 -14.79 -2.56 16.99
N THR A 72 -14.57 -1.47 16.25
CA THR A 72 -14.67 -0.11 16.82
C THR A 72 -16.12 0.34 17.01
N LEU A 73 -17.06 -0.20 16.23
CA LEU A 73 -18.49 0.15 16.32
C LEU A 73 -19.12 -0.18 17.70
N PRO A 74 -18.97 -1.39 18.28
CA PRO A 74 -19.40 -1.65 19.64
C PRO A 74 -18.71 -0.74 20.67
N ALA A 75 -17.45 -0.38 20.43
CA ALA A 75 -16.69 0.51 21.30
C ALA A 75 -17.29 1.93 21.32
N LEU A 76 -17.81 2.40 20.19
CA LEU A 76 -18.57 3.65 20.06
C LEU A 76 -19.96 3.55 20.71
N ALA A 77 -20.68 2.47 20.45
CA ALA A 77 -22.08 2.30 20.90
C ALA A 77 -22.20 2.10 22.42
N THR A 78 -21.31 1.33 23.03
CA THR A 78 -21.46 0.87 24.43
C THR A 78 -20.63 1.66 25.45
N ASN A 79 -19.84 2.64 25.01
CA ASN A 79 -18.81 3.31 25.82
C ASN A 79 -17.82 2.36 26.55
N SER A 80 -17.80 1.07 26.19
CA SER A 80 -16.99 0.06 26.84
C SER A 80 -15.50 0.27 26.56
N ARG A 81 -14.70 0.19 27.62
CA ARG A 81 -13.23 0.21 27.55
C ARG A 81 -12.66 -1.13 27.07
N GLY A 82 -13.39 -2.23 27.22
CA GLY A 82 -12.96 -3.56 26.77
C GLY A 82 -12.83 -3.62 25.26
N TRP A 83 -13.87 -3.17 24.54
CA TRP A 83 -13.88 -3.11 23.09
C TRP A 83 -12.76 -2.22 22.52
N LEU A 84 -12.49 -1.06 23.13
CA LEU A 84 -11.38 -0.19 22.71
C LEU A 84 -10.00 -0.87 22.86
N LYS A 85 -9.80 -1.72 23.88
CA LYS A 85 -8.54 -2.47 24.03
C LYS A 85 -8.39 -3.54 22.96
N VAL A 86 -9.48 -4.23 22.61
CA VAL A 86 -9.46 -5.22 21.52
C VAL A 86 -9.16 -4.52 20.20
N ALA A 87 -9.87 -3.43 19.90
CA ALA A 87 -9.65 -2.63 18.71
C ALA A 87 -8.20 -2.15 18.58
N VAL A 88 -7.59 -1.62 19.65
CA VAL A 88 -6.20 -1.13 19.55
C VAL A 88 -5.21 -2.25 19.23
N TRP A 89 -5.41 -3.46 19.76
CA TRP A 89 -4.56 -4.61 19.44
C TRP A 89 -4.73 -5.07 17.99
N MET A 90 -5.96 -5.02 17.46
CA MET A 90 -6.21 -5.34 16.05
C MET A 90 -5.58 -4.31 15.11
N VAL A 91 -5.69 -3.01 15.42
CA VAL A 91 -5.01 -1.95 14.65
C VAL A 91 -3.48 -2.13 14.68
N VAL A 92 -2.90 -2.58 15.80
CA VAL A 92 -1.46 -2.89 15.86
C VAL A 92 -1.09 -4.05 14.93
N VAL A 93 -1.91 -5.09 14.84
CA VAL A 93 -1.69 -6.21 13.91
C VAL A 93 -1.77 -5.70 12.46
N ASP A 94 -2.78 -4.89 12.14
CA ASP A 94 -2.96 -4.30 10.80
C ASP A 94 -1.78 -3.39 10.42
N ALA A 95 -1.27 -2.59 11.37
CA ALA A 95 -0.11 -1.73 11.16
C ALA A 95 1.15 -2.55 10.82
N VAL A 96 1.40 -3.65 11.54
CA VAL A 96 2.55 -4.52 11.29
C VAL A 96 2.42 -5.27 9.96
N PHE A 97 1.21 -5.70 9.61
CA PHE A 97 0.95 -6.35 8.33
C PHE A 97 1.13 -5.36 7.18
N THR A 98 0.50 -4.19 7.24
CA THR A 98 0.65 -3.11 6.25
C THR A 98 2.13 -2.72 6.08
N MET A 99 2.86 -2.58 7.19
CA MET A 99 4.31 -2.33 7.18
C MET A 99 5.08 -3.43 6.45
N SER A 100 4.75 -4.70 6.69
CA SER A 100 5.42 -5.84 6.05
C SER A 100 5.23 -5.83 4.52
N ILE A 101 4.03 -5.49 4.04
CA ILE A 101 3.75 -5.32 2.60
C ILE A 101 4.54 -4.14 2.04
N GLY A 102 4.57 -3.00 2.75
CA GLY A 102 5.35 -1.83 2.35
C GLY A 102 6.85 -2.13 2.24
N VAL A 103 7.40 -2.89 3.19
CA VAL A 103 8.80 -3.34 3.17
C VAL A 103 9.08 -4.29 2.01
N ASP A 104 8.18 -5.22 1.69
CA ASP A 104 8.34 -6.12 0.54
C ASP A 104 8.42 -5.34 -0.78
N LEU A 105 7.52 -4.37 -0.98
CA LEU A 105 7.55 -3.47 -2.14
C LEU A 105 8.80 -2.58 -2.16
N TRP A 106 9.28 -2.13 -1.01
CA TRP A 106 10.53 -1.38 -0.92
C TRP A 106 11.76 -2.25 -1.25
N ILE A 107 11.79 -3.51 -0.84
CA ILE A 107 12.86 -4.44 -1.22
C ILE A 107 12.85 -4.69 -2.73
N LEU A 108 11.67 -4.71 -3.36
CA LEU A 108 11.55 -4.79 -4.81
C LEU A 108 12.28 -3.62 -5.49
N THR A 109 12.18 -2.38 -4.96
CA THR A 109 12.87 -1.21 -5.53
C THR A 109 14.40 -1.34 -5.49
N LEU A 110 14.94 -1.92 -4.43
CA LEU A 110 16.38 -2.20 -4.31
C LEU A 110 16.90 -3.22 -5.33
N LYS A 111 16.03 -4.10 -5.84
CA LYS A 111 16.37 -5.18 -6.79
C LYS A 111 15.75 -4.97 -8.17
N MET A 112 15.32 -3.76 -8.51
CA MET A 112 14.56 -3.50 -9.74
C MET A 112 15.26 -3.92 -11.01
N LYS A 113 16.57 -3.68 -11.10
CA LYS A 113 17.35 -4.08 -12.27
C LYS A 113 17.30 -5.59 -12.50
N ASP A 114 17.47 -6.38 -11.45
CA ASP A 114 17.43 -7.84 -11.53
C ASP A 114 16.00 -8.35 -11.78
N ALA A 115 15.01 -7.73 -11.14
CA ALA A 115 13.59 -8.06 -11.35
C ALA A 115 13.17 -7.83 -12.81
N PHE A 116 13.54 -6.67 -13.38
CA PHE A 116 13.27 -6.37 -14.78
C PHE A 116 14.08 -7.23 -15.75
N LEU A 117 15.30 -7.66 -15.39
CA LEU A 117 16.05 -8.60 -16.23
C LEU A 117 15.29 -9.92 -16.38
N GLN A 118 14.77 -10.46 -15.27
CA GLN A 118 13.98 -11.69 -15.30
C GLN A 118 12.68 -11.52 -16.10
N ILE A 119 11.99 -10.40 -15.90
CA ILE A 119 10.80 -10.04 -16.68
C ILE A 119 11.14 -9.97 -18.17
N TRP A 120 12.22 -9.27 -18.53
CA TRP A 120 12.65 -9.08 -19.91
C TRP A 120 12.92 -10.42 -20.61
N LEU A 121 13.65 -11.32 -19.95
CA LEU A 121 13.99 -12.63 -20.49
C LEU A 121 12.78 -13.56 -20.65
N SER A 122 11.74 -13.39 -19.83
CA SER A 122 10.52 -14.20 -19.91
C SER A 122 9.49 -13.66 -20.90
N GLN A 123 9.67 -12.44 -21.43
CA GLN A 123 8.73 -11.82 -22.34
C GLN A 123 8.88 -12.30 -23.78
N SER A 124 7.78 -12.24 -24.53
CA SER A 124 7.78 -12.47 -25.97
C SER A 124 8.47 -11.31 -26.73
N PRO A 125 8.95 -11.55 -27.96
CA PRO A 125 9.56 -10.51 -28.77
C PRO A 125 8.67 -9.28 -29.00
N GLN A 126 7.35 -9.47 -29.07
CA GLN A 126 6.38 -8.39 -29.27
C GLN A 126 6.33 -7.43 -28.06
N VAL A 127 6.39 -7.97 -26.84
CA VAL A 127 6.38 -7.14 -25.62
C VAL A 127 7.74 -6.45 -25.43
N GLN A 128 8.83 -7.12 -25.82
CA GLN A 128 10.16 -6.51 -25.86
C GLN A 128 10.21 -5.34 -26.86
N ASP A 129 9.68 -5.49 -28.06
CA ASP A 129 9.57 -4.45 -29.09
C ASP A 129 8.83 -3.20 -28.57
N LEU A 130 7.66 -3.39 -27.94
CA LEU A 130 6.90 -2.30 -27.32
C LEU A 130 7.74 -1.53 -26.28
N MET A 131 8.46 -2.25 -25.41
CA MET A 131 9.32 -1.63 -24.41
C MET A 131 10.54 -0.92 -25.04
N GLN A 132 11.15 -1.50 -26.08
CA GLN A 132 12.30 -0.88 -26.79
C GLN A 132 11.91 0.43 -27.43
N THR A 133 10.77 0.44 -28.13
CA THR A 133 10.22 1.63 -28.77
C THR A 133 9.87 2.70 -27.75
N ALA A 134 9.17 2.34 -26.65
CA ALA A 134 8.71 3.30 -25.65
C ALA A 134 9.86 3.95 -24.85
N PHE A 135 10.91 3.18 -24.51
CA PHE A 135 12.03 3.67 -23.70
C PHE A 135 13.26 4.08 -24.54
N SER A 136 13.16 3.98 -25.87
CA SER A 136 14.21 4.30 -26.84
C SER A 136 15.55 3.67 -26.46
N CYS A 137 15.55 2.35 -26.37
CA CYS A 137 16.68 1.56 -25.89
C CYS A 137 16.78 0.23 -26.63
N CYS A 138 17.99 -0.35 -26.69
CA CYS A 138 18.23 -1.65 -27.33
C CYS A 138 18.82 -2.61 -26.31
N GLY A 139 18.36 -3.86 -26.28
CA GLY A 139 18.83 -4.88 -25.34
C GLY A 139 18.59 -4.50 -23.87
N PHE A 140 18.94 -5.35 -22.92
CA PHE A 140 18.70 -5.05 -21.49
C PHE A 140 19.94 -4.49 -20.79
N ASN A 141 20.98 -5.31 -20.61
CA ASN A 141 22.18 -4.91 -19.86
C ASN A 141 23.04 -3.98 -20.69
N ASN A 142 23.23 -4.33 -21.96
CA ASN A 142 23.92 -3.55 -22.97
C ASN A 142 23.11 -3.61 -24.27
N SER A 143 23.52 -2.83 -25.26
CA SER A 143 22.82 -2.69 -26.54
C SER A 143 22.70 -3.96 -27.38
N THR A 144 23.43 -5.01 -26.99
CA THR A 144 23.50 -6.29 -27.69
C THR A 144 23.23 -7.51 -26.78
N SER A 145 23.02 -7.31 -25.47
CA SER A 145 22.87 -8.43 -24.52
C SER A 145 21.90 -8.13 -23.37
N PRO A 146 20.88 -8.98 -23.13
CA PRO A 146 20.34 -10.03 -24.01
C PRO A 146 19.95 -9.46 -25.39
N ALA A 147 19.82 -10.34 -26.40
CA ALA A 147 19.57 -9.91 -27.78
C ALA A 147 18.33 -9.00 -27.86
N PHE A 148 18.46 -7.92 -28.63
CA PHE A 148 17.36 -7.00 -28.90
C PHE A 148 16.49 -7.54 -30.03
N VAL A 149 15.23 -7.07 -30.10
CA VAL A 149 14.34 -7.38 -31.22
C VAL A 149 14.59 -6.32 -32.28
N THR A 150 14.67 -6.73 -33.54
CA THR A 150 14.88 -5.77 -34.63
C THR A 150 13.60 -4.99 -34.88
N ASP A 151 13.61 -3.71 -34.50
CA ASP A 151 12.49 -2.77 -34.60
C ASP A 151 12.94 -1.47 -35.29
N ALA A 152 12.06 -0.47 -35.30
CA ALA A 152 12.38 0.86 -35.84
C ALA A 152 13.48 1.58 -35.03
N THR A 153 13.63 1.25 -33.75
CA THR A 153 14.62 1.83 -32.83
C THR A 153 16.00 1.21 -33.00
N CYS A 154 16.05 -0.10 -33.22
CA CYS A 154 17.20 -0.98 -33.28
C CYS A 154 17.18 -1.79 -34.60
N PRO A 155 17.25 -1.14 -35.77
CA PRO A 155 17.06 -1.83 -37.06
C PRO A 155 18.24 -2.75 -37.43
N SER A 156 19.41 -2.52 -36.86
CA SER A 156 20.60 -3.33 -37.09
C SER A 156 21.52 -3.34 -35.86
N PRO A 157 22.40 -4.35 -35.71
CA PRO A 157 23.39 -4.38 -34.63
C PRO A 157 24.30 -3.14 -34.60
N ALA A 158 24.60 -2.55 -35.76
CA ALA A 158 25.41 -1.33 -35.85
C ALA A 158 24.66 -0.11 -35.31
N ALA A 159 23.36 0.02 -35.61
CA ALA A 159 22.52 1.07 -35.04
C ALA A 159 22.27 0.87 -33.54
N ALA A 160 22.02 -0.38 -33.13
CA ALA A 160 21.82 -0.72 -31.73
C ALA A 160 23.06 -0.41 -30.87
N ALA A 161 24.28 -0.59 -31.39
CA ALA A 161 25.53 -0.28 -30.67
C ALA A 161 25.67 1.21 -30.29
N LEU A 162 24.96 2.12 -30.95
CA LEU A 162 24.92 3.55 -30.62
C LEU A 162 23.85 3.89 -29.57
N MET A 163 22.93 2.98 -29.30
CA MET A 163 21.87 3.13 -28.31
C MET A 163 22.32 2.63 -26.94
N ARG A 164 21.64 3.08 -25.89
CA ARG A 164 21.84 2.59 -24.52
C ARG A 164 21.02 1.31 -24.27
N GLY A 165 21.48 0.51 -23.29
CA GLY A 165 20.71 -0.62 -22.76
C GLY A 165 19.41 -0.17 -22.07
N CYS A 166 18.36 -0.99 -22.14
CA CYS A 166 17.07 -0.71 -21.51
C CYS A 166 17.10 -0.76 -19.99
N SER A 167 18.12 -1.38 -19.36
CA SER A 167 18.17 -1.54 -17.90
C SER A 167 18.04 -0.23 -17.13
N ALA A 168 18.69 0.85 -17.57
CA ALA A 168 18.62 2.15 -16.89
C ALA A 168 17.24 2.83 -17.00
N PRO A 169 16.65 3.06 -18.21
CA PRO A 169 15.34 3.70 -18.32
C PRO A 169 14.21 2.86 -17.69
N LEU A 170 14.22 1.54 -17.84
CA LEU A 170 13.21 0.66 -17.23
C LEU A 170 13.30 0.68 -15.70
N THR A 171 14.51 0.59 -15.15
CA THR A 171 14.73 0.66 -13.70
C THR A 171 14.32 2.03 -13.15
N SER A 172 14.62 3.12 -13.84
CA SER A 172 14.21 4.46 -13.42
C SER A 172 12.69 4.63 -13.39
N PHE A 173 12.00 4.13 -14.42
CA PHE A 173 10.54 4.14 -14.50
C PHE A 173 9.93 3.32 -13.36
N GLY A 174 10.38 2.08 -13.20
CA GLY A 174 9.86 1.20 -12.17
C GLY A 174 10.17 1.69 -10.76
N ASN A 175 11.36 2.23 -10.48
CA ASN A 175 11.67 2.83 -9.18
C ASN A 175 10.68 3.95 -8.85
N THR A 176 10.54 4.94 -9.74
CA THR A 176 9.61 6.07 -9.53
C THR A 176 8.18 5.57 -9.29
N PHE A 177 7.77 4.53 -10.02
CA PHE A 177 6.46 3.95 -9.93
C PHE A 177 6.22 3.25 -8.58
N VAL A 178 7.09 2.32 -8.19
CA VAL A 178 6.96 1.56 -6.93
C VAL A 178 7.23 2.45 -5.71
N ASP A 179 8.09 3.47 -5.84
CA ASP A 179 8.39 4.45 -4.80
C ASP A 179 7.12 5.16 -4.32
N ASN A 180 6.26 5.58 -5.24
CA ASN A 180 4.99 6.21 -4.90
C ASN A 180 4.06 5.25 -4.14
N ILE A 181 4.05 3.97 -4.52
CA ILE A 181 3.16 2.96 -3.96
C ILE A 181 3.60 2.56 -2.55
N PHE A 182 4.88 2.21 -2.34
CA PHE A 182 5.33 1.86 -0.99
C PHE A 182 5.28 3.09 -0.06
N THR A 183 5.49 4.30 -0.58
CA THR A 183 5.36 5.54 0.22
C THR A 183 3.93 5.72 0.68
N ALA A 184 2.94 5.47 -0.18
CA ALA A 184 1.54 5.47 0.22
C ALA A 184 1.26 4.41 1.30
N MET A 185 1.83 3.21 1.18
CA MET A 185 1.70 2.15 2.20
C MET A 185 2.29 2.56 3.56
N PHE A 186 3.47 3.18 3.60
CA PHE A 186 4.03 3.73 4.84
C PHE A 186 3.17 4.88 5.39
N GLY A 187 2.54 5.67 4.52
CA GLY A 187 1.54 6.67 4.91
C GLY A 187 0.32 6.05 5.61
N MET A 188 -0.17 4.91 5.11
CA MET A 188 -1.26 4.15 5.76
C MET A 188 -0.85 3.69 7.16
N VAL A 189 0.37 3.17 7.33
CA VAL A 189 0.90 2.83 8.66
C VAL A 189 0.96 4.06 9.59
N GLY A 190 1.26 5.24 9.04
CA GLY A 190 1.18 6.50 9.78
C GLY A 190 -0.23 6.77 10.33
N ILE A 191 -1.27 6.52 9.53
CA ILE A 191 -2.67 6.62 9.95
C ILE A 191 -2.97 5.64 11.08
N ASP A 192 -2.50 4.39 10.98
CA ASP A 192 -2.67 3.37 12.03
C ASP A 192 -2.08 3.82 13.37
N VAL A 193 -0.85 4.36 13.35
CA VAL A 193 -0.17 4.87 14.55
C VAL A 193 -0.98 6.02 15.18
N VAL A 194 -1.49 6.94 14.37
CA VAL A 194 -2.32 8.05 14.88
C VAL A 194 -3.68 7.54 15.41
N LEU A 195 -4.26 6.51 14.80
CA LEU A 195 -5.48 5.86 15.32
C LEU A 195 -5.21 5.17 16.65
N ILE A 196 -4.10 4.46 16.80
CA ILE A 196 -3.67 3.84 18.07
C ILE A 196 -3.57 4.91 19.17
N MET A 197 -2.92 6.03 18.88
CA MET A 197 -2.82 7.15 19.82
C MET A 197 -4.20 7.75 20.15
N SER A 198 -5.08 7.87 19.16
CA SER A 198 -6.44 8.36 19.35
C SER A 198 -7.27 7.44 20.24
N ILE A 199 -7.16 6.11 20.06
CA ILE A 199 -7.78 5.09 20.93
C ILE A 199 -7.21 5.17 22.35
N ALA A 200 -5.89 5.34 22.50
CA ALA A 200 -5.25 5.48 23.81
C ALA A 200 -5.77 6.71 24.58
N CYS A 201 -5.89 7.85 23.89
CA CYS A 201 -6.49 9.07 24.46
C CYS A 201 -7.94 8.84 24.88
N LEU A 202 -8.75 8.19 24.04
CA LEU A 202 -10.16 7.88 24.36
C LEU A 202 -10.29 6.91 25.53
N LEU A 203 -9.41 5.91 25.63
CA LEU A 203 -9.32 4.98 26.76
C LEU A 203 -9.03 5.71 28.08
N LYS A 204 -8.16 6.74 28.04
CA LYS A 204 -7.83 7.57 29.21
C LYS A 204 -9.01 8.47 29.58
N ASP A 205 -9.63 9.16 28.61
CA ASP A 205 -10.80 10.01 28.84
C ASP A 205 -11.96 9.23 29.49
N ARG A 206 -12.25 8.02 28.98
CA ARG A 206 -13.28 7.15 29.58
C ARG A 206 -12.93 6.68 30.99
N LYS A 207 -11.65 6.34 31.24
CA LYS A 207 -11.18 5.96 32.59
C LYS A 207 -11.34 7.10 33.58
N GLU A 208 -11.04 8.34 33.17
CA GLU A 208 -11.19 9.50 34.05
C GLU A 208 -12.65 9.80 34.35
N ARG A 209 -13.53 9.73 33.34
CA ARG A 209 -14.99 9.88 33.51
C ARG A 209 -15.58 8.85 34.49
N GLU A 210 -15.18 7.59 34.36
CA GLU A 210 -15.57 6.53 35.31
C GLU A 210 -15.12 6.88 36.73
N ARG A 211 -13.87 7.32 36.90
CA ARG A 211 -13.34 7.71 38.22
C ARG A 211 -14.12 8.88 38.83
N TYR A 212 -14.48 9.90 38.04
CA TYR A 212 -15.27 11.03 38.53
C TYR A 212 -16.68 10.60 38.93
N ARG A 213 -17.32 9.71 38.15
CA ARG A 213 -18.61 9.13 38.52
C ARG A 213 -18.53 8.37 39.85
N ASP A 214 -17.49 7.55 40.05
CA ASP A 214 -17.30 6.81 41.31
C ASP A 214 -17.05 7.76 42.50
N ILE A 215 -16.44 8.93 42.28
CA ILE A 215 -16.25 9.96 43.31
C ILE A 215 -17.58 10.66 43.63
N ASP A 216 -18.38 11.00 42.62
CA ASP A 216 -19.70 11.63 42.80
C ASP A 216 -20.69 10.69 43.51
N GLU A 217 -20.63 9.39 43.21
CA GLU A 217 -21.42 8.38 43.91
C GLU A 217 -21.03 8.26 45.39
N LYS A 218 -19.73 8.41 45.72
CA LYS A 218 -19.22 8.36 47.10
C LYS A 218 -19.46 9.64 47.89
N SER A 219 -19.46 10.79 47.24
CA SER A 219 -19.64 12.10 47.90
C SER A 219 -21.10 12.37 48.31
N GLY A 220 -22.02 11.42 48.04
CA GLY A 220 -23.39 11.51 48.51
C GLY A 220 -24.19 12.62 47.81
N ALA A 221 -23.73 13.07 46.63
CA ALA A 221 -24.47 13.98 45.77
C ALA A 221 -25.73 13.29 45.20
N ARG A 222 -26.72 13.02 46.06
CA ARG A 222 -28.14 13.01 45.70
C ARG A 222 -28.53 14.46 45.39
N GLY A 223 -28.10 14.96 44.24
CA GLY A 223 -28.31 16.34 43.84
C GLY A 223 -28.55 16.44 42.34
N THR A 224 -29.76 16.07 41.94
CA THR A 224 -30.47 16.54 40.73
C THR A 224 -29.61 16.92 39.52
N PHE A 225 -29.45 15.97 38.60
CA PHE A 225 -29.49 16.20 37.15
C PHE A 225 -30.40 15.14 36.53
#